data_AF-A0A0C2ZA44-F1
#
_entry.id   AF-A0A0C2ZA44-F1
#
_cell.length_a   1.000
_cell.length_b   1.000
_cell.length_c   1.000
_cell.angle_alpha   90.00
_cell.angle_beta   90.00
_cell.angle_gamma   90.00
#
_symmetry.space_group_name_H-M   'P 1'
#
loop_
_entity.id
_entity.type
_entity.pdbx_description
1 polymer ?
#
loop_
_entity_poly.entity_id
_entity_poly.type
_entity_poly.pdbx_seq_one_letter_code
_entity_poly.pdbx_strand_id
1 'polypeptide(L)'
;MLMHTLFALAEREVEMISGHFSTAILDMIQYMKEEWDILVVCIGSGTLPDWEGIDHVREYLEPHFPPRPERAAELYAIGKATEQPGWLVEVWPMLRTVFTVGSGVFATAIPKIKHYTGPDVQLRSQGYFSSEVPIGLVYDPSDMNLFKLLFTEFFEFIDVTNEGTTSGLLCPWQVNVGKMYEVVATAHKGLWRYRIGDIVEIAGFDPNDGTPVVRFVERQNPLTRLAGIMLTESQITSAILAVQDRLGLVSEFTTVIDDTIYIGYLVEIQGDLDPKADEAPARLLAEFFRLNERFRSALDSKQLKPPTIRILKTGTFMEYRRWKLEKLKVPGQIKVPVVMWDNTAREWIFQRVERELGYGSVPSESKH
;
A
#
# COMPACT_ATOMS: atom_id res chain seq x y z
N MET A 1 5.72 12.27 12.89
CA MET A 1 6.09 10.84 13.12
C MET A 1 7.22 10.73 14.13
N LEU A 2 8.41 11.25 13.82
CA LEU A 2 9.60 11.20 14.70
C LEU A 2 9.35 11.55 16.17
N MET A 3 8.62 12.64 16.45
CA MET A 3 8.35 13.03 17.85
C MET A 3 7.42 12.06 18.60
N HIS A 4 6.42 11.48 17.92
CA HIS A 4 5.60 10.43 18.51
C HIS A 4 6.43 9.17 18.81
N THR A 5 7.34 8.81 17.89
CA THR A 5 8.27 7.69 18.07
C THR A 5 9.18 7.90 19.28
N LEU A 6 9.73 9.10 19.48
CA LEU A 6 10.56 9.43 20.63
C LEU A 6 9.81 9.23 21.96
N PHE A 7 8.59 9.78 22.05
CA PHE A 7 7.76 9.63 23.25
C PHE A 7 7.34 8.18 23.49
N ALA A 8 6.99 7.43 22.44
CA ALA A 8 6.67 6.01 22.56
C ALA A 8 7.87 5.18 23.02
N LEU A 9 9.08 5.47 22.53
CA LEU A 9 10.29 4.75 22.88
C LEU A 9 10.73 5.03 24.33
N ALA A 10 10.47 6.26 24.80
CA ALA A 10 10.67 6.67 26.18
C ALA A 10 9.77 5.93 27.18
N GLU A 11 8.65 5.39 26.72
CA GLU A 11 7.72 4.58 27.52
C GLU A 11 8.05 3.08 27.38
N ARG A 12 8.16 2.38 28.51
CA ARG A 12 8.45 0.94 28.54
C ARG A 12 7.18 0.11 28.46
N GLU A 13 6.09 0.62 29.01
CA GLU A 13 4.83 -0.13 29.20
C GLU A 13 3.85 0.03 28.03
N VAL A 14 4.35 0.23 26.81
CA VAL A 14 3.50 0.30 25.61
C VAL A 14 2.86 -1.06 25.35
N GLU A 15 1.56 -1.16 25.59
CA GLU A 15 0.77 -2.36 25.34
C GLU A 15 0.22 -2.44 23.90
N MET A 16 -0.04 -1.27 23.31
CA MET A 16 -0.74 -1.17 22.03
C MET A 16 -0.08 -0.11 21.14
N ILE A 17 0.12 -0.47 19.87
CA ILE A 17 0.52 0.47 18.82
C ILE A 17 -0.65 0.59 17.84
N SER A 18 -1.04 1.82 17.51
CA SER A 18 -2.09 2.08 16.53
C SER A 18 -1.56 3.01 15.45
N GLY A 19 -1.60 2.56 14.20
CA GLY A 19 -1.23 3.35 13.03
C GLY A 19 -2.21 3.06 11.90
N HIS A 20 -2.76 4.11 11.28
CA HIS A 20 -3.82 3.97 10.28
C HIS A 20 -3.47 2.98 9.17
N PHE A 21 -2.26 3.04 8.62
CA PHE A 21 -1.79 2.14 7.56
C PHE A 21 -0.60 1.33 8.02
N SER A 22 -0.48 0.10 7.53
CA SER A 22 0.62 -0.80 7.87
C SER A 22 1.98 -0.21 7.49
N THR A 23 2.05 0.60 6.43
CA THR A 23 3.27 1.32 6.05
C THR A 23 3.71 2.33 7.10
N ALA A 24 2.79 2.98 7.81
CA ALA A 24 3.15 3.93 8.87
C ALA A 24 3.87 3.24 10.04
N ILE A 25 3.51 1.98 10.34
CA ILE A 25 4.21 1.17 11.35
C ILE A 25 5.63 0.85 10.87
N LEU A 26 5.79 0.48 9.60
CA LEU A 26 7.11 0.22 9.01
C LEU A 26 7.98 1.47 8.96
N ASP A 27 7.40 2.63 8.60
CA ASP A 27 8.10 3.91 8.62
C ASP A 27 8.56 4.26 10.04
N MET A 28 7.70 4.08 11.05
CA MET A 28 8.06 4.26 12.45
C MET A 28 9.28 3.41 12.83
N ILE A 29 9.30 2.13 12.42
CA ILE A 29 10.45 1.24 12.65
C ILE A 29 11.70 1.73 11.91
N GLN A 30 11.55 2.18 10.67
CA GLN A 30 12.66 2.71 9.88
C GLN A 30 13.26 3.96 10.54
N TYR A 31 12.41 4.89 11.01
CA TYR A 31 12.87 6.06 11.76
C TYR A 31 13.58 5.69 13.06
N MET A 32 13.08 4.69 13.80
CA MET A 32 13.78 4.18 14.97
C MET A 32 15.17 3.66 14.61
N LYS A 33 15.33 2.96 13.48
CA LYS A 33 16.63 2.47 13.01
C LYS A 33 17.60 3.61 12.67
N GLU A 34 17.13 4.57 11.90
CA GLU A 34 17.96 5.67 11.37
C GLU A 34 18.43 6.61 12.50
N GLU A 35 17.51 7.01 13.36
CA GLU A 35 17.74 8.03 14.39
C GLU A 35 18.06 7.45 15.77
N TRP A 36 18.24 6.12 15.89
CA TRP A 36 18.31 5.41 17.17
C TRP A 36 19.21 6.08 18.22
N ASP A 37 20.44 6.43 17.84
CA ASP A 37 21.42 6.96 18.78
C ASP A 37 20.98 8.32 19.34
N ILE A 38 20.41 9.17 18.48
CA ILE A 38 19.86 10.47 18.89
C ILE A 38 18.63 10.26 19.79
N LEU A 39 17.72 9.36 19.40
CA LEU A 39 16.52 9.05 20.19
C LEU A 39 16.89 8.60 21.61
N VAL A 40 17.82 7.66 21.75
CA VAL A 40 18.22 7.10 23.05
C VAL A 40 18.97 8.14 23.88
N VAL A 41 19.85 8.97 23.29
CA VAL A 41 20.50 10.09 23.98
C VAL A 41 19.46 11.07 24.52
N CYS A 42 18.50 11.48 23.70
CA CYS A 42 17.43 12.40 24.10
C CYS A 42 16.58 11.83 25.24
N ILE A 43 16.22 10.54 25.19
CA ILE A 43 15.49 9.86 26.29
C ILE A 43 16.31 9.92 27.59
N GLY A 44 17.61 9.67 27.52
CA GLY A 44 18.49 9.68 28.69
C GLY A 44 18.64 11.07 29.31
N SER A 45 18.79 12.10 28.47
CA SER A 45 18.99 13.49 28.91
C SER A 45 17.70 14.25 29.22
N GLY A 46 16.54 13.78 28.73
CA GLY A 46 15.28 14.52 28.80
C GLY A 46 15.27 15.77 27.90
N THR A 47 16.17 15.85 26.92
CA THR A 47 16.26 16.99 26.00
C THR A 47 15.65 16.61 24.66
N LEU A 48 14.68 17.40 24.18
CA LEU A 48 14.07 17.18 22.88
C LEU A 48 15.05 17.54 21.74
N PRO A 49 15.14 16.72 20.68
CA PRO A 49 15.99 17.02 19.53
C PRO A 49 15.53 18.29 18.79
N ASP A 50 16.45 18.92 18.08
CA ASP A 50 16.18 20.13 17.30
C ASP A 50 15.70 19.81 15.88
N TRP A 51 14.54 19.15 15.79
CA TRP A 51 13.92 18.86 14.50
C TRP A 51 13.05 20.01 14.03
N GLU A 52 13.11 20.31 12.73
CA GLU A 52 12.29 21.36 12.14
C GLU A 52 10.78 21.10 12.35
N GLY A 53 10.03 22.17 12.62
CA GLY A 53 8.57 22.14 12.66
C GLY A 53 7.97 21.83 14.03
N ILE A 54 8.75 21.71 15.11
CA ILE A 54 8.22 21.53 16.48
C ILE A 54 8.27 22.79 17.35
N ASP A 55 8.83 23.90 16.88
CA ASP A 55 9.02 25.11 17.70
C ASP A 55 7.73 25.61 18.34
N HIS A 56 6.63 25.58 17.58
CA HIS A 56 5.31 26.00 18.04
C HIS A 56 4.69 25.11 19.13
N VAL A 57 5.22 23.90 19.36
CA VAL A 57 4.75 22.95 20.38
C VAL A 57 5.83 22.60 21.42
N ARG A 58 7.08 23.03 21.23
CA ARG A 58 8.23 22.65 22.04
C ARG A 58 8.03 22.94 23.52
N GLU A 59 7.61 24.16 23.85
CA GLU A 59 7.35 24.59 25.24
C GLU A 59 6.29 23.71 25.95
N TYR A 60 5.39 23.09 25.20
CA TYR A 60 4.39 22.17 25.75
C TYR A 60 4.92 20.74 25.88
N LEU A 61 5.86 20.32 25.03
CA LEU A 61 6.40 18.96 25.03
C LEU A 61 7.48 18.76 26.09
N GLU A 62 8.35 19.75 26.30
CA GLU A 62 9.49 19.67 27.22
C GLU A 62 9.10 19.29 28.66
N PRO A 63 8.03 19.86 29.27
CA PRO A 63 7.60 19.46 30.63
C PRO A 63 7.16 17.99 30.72
N HIS A 64 6.77 17.37 29.61
CA HIS A 64 6.30 15.99 29.55
C HIS A 64 7.38 15.00 29.12
N PHE A 65 8.62 15.46 28.96
CA PHE A 65 9.75 14.63 28.55
C PHE A 65 10.90 14.66 29.57
N PRO A 66 10.68 14.21 30.82
CA PRO A 66 11.73 14.19 31.83
C PRO A 66 12.86 13.21 31.45
N PRO A 67 14.07 13.40 31.99
CA PRO A 67 15.19 12.48 31.77
C PRO A 67 14.87 11.06 32.26
N ARG A 68 15.13 10.05 31.42
CA ARG A 68 14.92 8.62 31.72
C ARG A 68 16.21 7.81 31.45
N PRO A 69 17.27 7.98 32.26
CA PRO A 69 18.56 7.34 32.02
C PRO A 69 18.50 5.81 32.11
N GLU A 70 17.65 5.26 32.98
CA GLU A 70 17.45 3.80 33.09
C GLU A 70 16.87 3.24 31.79
N ARG A 71 15.82 3.87 31.26
CA ARG A 71 15.22 3.48 29.98
C ARG A 71 16.22 3.60 28.83
N ALA A 72 17.03 4.67 28.81
CA ALA A 72 18.06 4.82 27.79
C ALA A 72 19.11 3.70 27.87
N ALA A 73 19.55 3.30 29.07
CA ALA A 73 20.48 2.20 29.27
C ALA A 73 19.90 0.85 28.79
N GLU A 74 18.63 0.58 29.06
CA GLU A 74 17.91 -0.60 28.52
C GLU A 74 17.92 -0.61 26.99
N LEU A 75 17.58 0.52 26.37
CA LEU A 75 17.54 0.66 24.91
C LEU A 75 18.93 0.50 24.29
N TYR A 76 20.00 0.99 24.93
CA TYR A 76 21.36 0.73 24.47
C TYR A 76 21.72 -0.75 24.50
N ALA A 77 21.25 -1.49 25.51
CA ALA A 77 21.49 -2.94 25.61
C ALA A 77 20.73 -3.73 24.54
N ILE A 78 19.53 -3.28 24.15
CA ILE A 78 18.72 -3.88 23.07
C ILE A 78 19.33 -3.58 21.69
N GLY A 79 19.71 -2.32 21.46
CA GLY A 79 20.28 -1.85 20.20
C GLY A 79 19.25 -1.66 19.07
N LYS A 80 19.76 -1.20 17.92
CA LYS A 80 18.96 -0.89 16.72
C LYS A 80 18.25 -2.15 16.20
N ALA A 81 17.09 -1.96 15.58
CA ALA A 81 16.37 -3.08 14.97
C ALA A 81 17.23 -3.82 13.94
N THR A 82 17.40 -5.12 14.19
CA THR A 82 18.16 -6.05 13.35
C THR A 82 17.22 -6.89 12.48
N GLU A 83 17.76 -7.92 11.82
CA GLU A 83 16.98 -8.97 11.12
C GLU A 83 16.45 -10.06 12.09
N GLN A 84 16.57 -9.85 13.40
CA GLN A 84 16.01 -10.77 14.40
C GLN A 84 14.50 -10.53 14.57
N PRO A 85 13.68 -11.59 14.60
CA PRO A 85 12.25 -11.46 14.80
C PRO A 85 11.94 -11.04 16.25
N GLY A 86 10.86 -10.28 16.43
CA GLY A 86 10.37 -9.90 17.76
C GLY A 86 11.06 -8.69 18.39
N TRP A 87 11.90 -7.96 17.65
CA TRP A 87 12.60 -6.78 18.17
C TRP A 87 11.68 -5.76 18.86
N LEU A 88 10.45 -5.55 18.38
CA LEU A 88 9.50 -4.63 19.02
C LEU A 88 9.07 -5.08 20.42
N VAL A 89 9.09 -6.38 20.70
CA VAL A 89 8.77 -6.93 22.04
C VAL A 89 9.98 -6.80 22.97
N GLU A 90 11.21 -6.81 22.46
CA GLU A 90 12.40 -6.46 23.25
C GLU A 90 12.35 -5.00 23.69
N VAL A 91 11.98 -4.10 22.77
CA VAL A 91 11.77 -2.67 23.06
C VAL A 91 10.59 -2.48 24.02
N TRP A 92 9.44 -3.10 23.74
CA TRP A 92 8.21 -2.98 24.50
C TRP A 92 7.70 -4.36 24.98
N PRO A 93 8.15 -4.84 26.15
CA PRO A 93 7.79 -6.17 26.65
C PRO A 93 6.30 -6.40 26.91
N MET A 94 5.53 -5.31 27.06
CA MET A 94 4.08 -5.36 27.25
C MET A 94 3.29 -5.32 25.95
N LEU A 95 3.92 -5.19 24.78
CA LEU A 95 3.23 -5.09 23.50
C LEU A 95 2.39 -6.34 23.24
N ARG A 96 1.07 -6.17 23.13
CA ARG A 96 0.11 -7.25 22.85
C ARG A 96 -0.56 -7.12 21.49
N THR A 97 -0.82 -5.88 21.06
CA THR A 97 -1.66 -5.62 19.88
C THR A 97 -1.12 -4.49 19.02
N VAL A 98 -1.16 -4.68 17.71
CA VAL A 98 -0.95 -3.61 16.72
C VAL A 98 -2.21 -3.44 15.88
N PHE A 99 -2.79 -2.25 15.92
CA PHE A 99 -3.95 -1.87 15.10
C PHE A 99 -3.51 -1.16 13.83
N THR A 100 -3.82 -1.73 12.67
CA THR A 100 -3.49 -1.12 11.39
C THR A 100 -4.31 -1.67 10.23
N VAL A 101 -4.53 -0.87 9.18
CA VAL A 101 -5.12 -1.38 7.94
C VAL A 101 -4.11 -2.31 7.26
N GLY A 102 -4.50 -3.58 7.12
CA GLY A 102 -3.70 -4.65 6.53
C GLY A 102 -4.35 -5.30 5.31
N SER A 103 -5.34 -4.66 4.68
CA SER A 103 -6.06 -5.14 3.50
C SER A 103 -5.53 -4.50 2.20
N GLY A 104 -5.89 -5.10 1.07
CA GLY A 104 -5.48 -4.62 -0.26
C GLY A 104 -3.96 -4.45 -0.38
N VAL A 105 -3.53 -3.33 -0.94
CA VAL A 105 -2.12 -2.95 -1.08
C VAL A 105 -1.33 -2.93 0.24
N PHE A 106 -1.99 -2.68 1.36
CA PHE A 106 -1.38 -2.60 2.69
C PHE A 106 -1.11 -3.98 3.30
N ALA A 107 -1.67 -5.05 2.73
CA ALA A 107 -1.39 -6.42 3.15
C ALA A 107 0.09 -6.80 2.95
N THR A 108 0.77 -6.18 2.00
CA THR A 108 2.19 -6.42 1.66
C THR A 108 3.16 -6.14 2.81
N ALA A 109 2.81 -5.19 3.70
CA ALA A 109 3.63 -4.83 4.85
C ALA A 109 3.42 -5.76 6.05
N ILE A 110 2.32 -6.53 6.09
CA ILE A 110 1.93 -7.35 7.24
C ILE A 110 2.98 -8.40 7.60
N PRO A 111 3.58 -9.17 6.66
CA PRO A 111 4.65 -10.12 7.01
C PRO A 111 5.85 -9.44 7.68
N LYS A 112 6.23 -8.24 7.23
CA LYS A 112 7.36 -7.50 7.80
C LYS A 112 7.03 -6.96 9.19
N ILE A 113 5.80 -6.50 9.43
CA ILE A 113 5.34 -6.13 10.78
C ILE A 113 5.35 -7.35 11.69
N LYS A 114 4.81 -8.50 11.26
CA LYS A 114 4.83 -9.76 12.02
C LYS A 114 6.25 -10.18 12.39
N HIS A 115 7.21 -9.99 11.48
CA HIS A 115 8.61 -10.26 11.78
C HIS A 115 9.10 -9.41 12.95
N TYR A 116 8.85 -8.09 12.95
CA TYR A 116 9.28 -7.21 14.05
C TYR A 116 8.51 -7.41 15.35
N THR A 117 7.22 -7.73 15.29
CA THR A 117 6.39 -7.95 16.49
C THR A 117 6.53 -9.34 17.08
N GLY A 118 7.03 -10.30 16.31
CA GLY A 118 7.06 -11.70 16.72
C GLY A 118 5.66 -12.37 16.65
N PRO A 119 5.59 -13.66 17.01
CA PRO A 119 4.39 -14.47 16.81
C PRO A 119 3.24 -14.20 17.80
N ASP A 120 3.55 -13.68 18.99
CA ASP A 120 2.58 -13.56 20.08
C ASP A 120 1.76 -12.26 20.02
N VAL A 121 2.21 -11.27 19.25
CA VAL A 121 1.54 -9.99 19.10
C VAL A 121 0.43 -10.09 18.05
N GLN A 122 -0.77 -9.67 18.42
CA GLN A 122 -1.93 -9.72 17.54
C GLN A 122 -1.94 -8.52 16.59
N LEU A 123 -1.99 -8.78 15.28
CA LEU A 123 -2.24 -7.75 14.28
C LEU A 123 -3.74 -7.68 13.99
N ARG A 124 -4.33 -6.51 14.20
CA ARG A 124 -5.77 -6.30 14.04
C ARG A 124 -6.05 -5.17 13.07
N SER A 125 -7.08 -5.34 12.25
CA SER A 125 -7.59 -4.25 11.42
C SER A 125 -8.37 -3.25 12.27
N GLN A 126 -8.36 -1.98 11.85
CA GLN A 126 -9.18 -0.94 12.50
C GLN A 126 -10.64 -0.99 12.04
N GLY A 127 -10.91 -1.62 10.89
CA GLY A 127 -12.20 -1.64 10.21
C GLY A 127 -12.08 -1.17 8.76
N TYR A 128 -13.21 -1.08 8.08
CA TYR A 128 -13.31 -0.67 6.69
C TYR A 128 -14.08 0.64 6.60
N PHE A 129 -13.37 1.72 6.29
CA PHE A 129 -13.90 3.09 6.31
C PHE A 129 -13.45 3.87 5.08
N SER A 130 -14.28 4.84 4.70
CA SER A 130 -13.93 5.89 3.74
C SER A 130 -14.25 7.26 4.33
N SER A 131 -13.78 8.33 3.67
CA SER A 131 -14.13 9.71 4.06
C SER A 131 -15.62 10.02 3.90
N GLU A 132 -16.27 9.33 2.97
CA GLU A 132 -17.67 9.45 2.59
C GLU A 132 -18.56 8.76 3.61
N VAL A 133 -18.25 7.49 3.92
CA VAL A 133 -19.05 6.63 4.78
C VAL A 133 -18.20 5.61 5.53
N PRO A 134 -18.55 5.27 6.79
CA PRO A 134 -18.05 4.05 7.40
C PRO A 134 -18.72 2.85 6.72
N ILE A 135 -17.95 1.84 6.29
CA ILE A 135 -18.47 0.76 5.43
C ILE A 135 -18.67 -0.54 6.19
N GLY A 136 -17.68 -0.96 6.98
CA GLY A 136 -17.73 -2.24 7.68
C GLY A 136 -16.84 -2.31 8.92
N LEU A 137 -17.23 -3.20 9.84
CA LEU A 137 -16.45 -3.53 11.04
C LEU A 137 -15.71 -4.83 10.84
N VAL A 138 -14.61 -5.01 11.58
CA VAL A 138 -13.87 -6.29 11.58
C VAL A 138 -14.79 -7.41 12.03
N TYR A 139 -14.91 -8.45 11.19
CA TYR A 139 -15.77 -9.59 11.46
C TYR A 139 -15.05 -10.68 12.24
N ASP A 140 -13.82 -11.02 11.82
CA ASP A 140 -12.94 -11.95 12.52
C ASP A 140 -11.65 -11.21 12.90
N PRO A 141 -11.36 -11.01 14.20
CA PRO A 141 -10.15 -10.33 14.65
C PRO A 141 -8.83 -11.00 14.20
N SER A 142 -8.86 -12.26 13.79
CA SER A 142 -7.70 -12.99 13.27
C SER A 142 -7.49 -12.78 11.76
N ASP A 143 -8.51 -12.32 11.03
CA ASP A 143 -8.45 -11.98 9.61
C ASP A 143 -8.53 -10.46 9.41
N MET A 144 -7.39 -9.85 9.09
CA MET A 144 -7.29 -8.40 8.90
C MET A 144 -8.06 -7.86 7.68
N ASN A 145 -8.59 -8.73 6.82
CA ASN A 145 -9.32 -8.36 5.61
C ASN A 145 -10.77 -8.85 5.60
N LEU A 146 -11.33 -9.27 6.74
CA LEU A 146 -12.71 -9.74 6.81
C LEU A 146 -13.61 -8.75 7.54
N PHE A 147 -14.61 -8.21 6.83
CA PHE A 147 -15.45 -7.14 7.33
C PHE A 147 -16.93 -7.47 7.22
N LYS A 148 -17.70 -7.18 8.27
CA LYS A 148 -19.16 -7.18 8.22
C LYS A 148 -19.64 -5.77 7.90
N LEU A 149 -20.49 -5.63 6.89
CA LEU A 149 -21.00 -4.32 6.50
C LEU A 149 -21.83 -3.69 7.60
N LEU A 150 -21.77 -2.37 7.70
CA LEU A 150 -22.59 -1.62 8.63
C LEU A 150 -24.03 -1.50 8.11
N PHE A 151 -24.99 -1.56 9.02
CA PHE A 151 -26.40 -1.30 8.73
C PHE A 151 -26.79 0.18 8.92
N THR A 152 -25.82 1.04 9.28
CA THR A 152 -26.06 2.47 9.51
C THR A 152 -26.30 3.24 8.23
N GLU A 153 -25.76 2.74 7.11
CA GLU A 153 -25.99 3.26 5.77
C GLU A 153 -26.52 2.14 4.87
N PHE A 154 -27.09 2.50 3.72
CA PHE A 154 -27.59 1.50 2.77
C PHE A 154 -26.54 1.24 1.68
N PHE A 155 -26.14 -0.01 1.53
CA PHE A 155 -25.17 -0.44 0.52
C PHE A 155 -25.85 -1.22 -0.60
N GLU A 156 -25.60 -0.82 -1.85
CA GLU A 156 -25.94 -1.55 -3.06
C GLU A 156 -24.64 -2.01 -3.75
N PHE A 157 -24.75 -2.92 -4.70
CA PHE A 157 -23.62 -3.57 -5.35
C PHE A 157 -23.74 -3.58 -6.87
N ILE A 158 -22.63 -3.38 -7.56
CA ILE A 158 -22.55 -3.55 -9.01
C ILE A 158 -21.62 -4.75 -9.29
N ASP A 159 -22.14 -5.79 -9.94
CA ASP A 159 -21.32 -6.94 -10.34
C ASP A 159 -20.20 -6.46 -11.28
N VAL A 160 -18.94 -6.75 -10.93
CA VAL A 160 -17.78 -6.27 -11.69
C VAL A 160 -17.74 -6.79 -13.13
N THR A 161 -18.46 -7.89 -13.41
CA THR A 161 -18.57 -8.48 -14.74
C THR A 161 -19.58 -7.77 -15.64
N ASN A 162 -20.53 -7.02 -15.07
CA ASN A 162 -21.50 -6.26 -15.83
C ASN A 162 -20.89 -4.92 -16.30
N GLU A 163 -21.06 -4.58 -17.58
CA GLU A 163 -20.46 -3.41 -18.24
C GLU A 163 -21.09 -2.06 -17.83
N GLY A 164 -21.17 -1.77 -16.53
CA GLY A 164 -21.27 -0.40 -16.02
C GLY A 164 -22.61 0.32 -16.19
N THR A 165 -23.69 -0.36 -16.56
CA THR A 165 -25.04 0.25 -16.47
C THR A 165 -25.58 0.14 -15.04
N THR A 166 -26.00 1.28 -14.49
CA THR A 166 -26.68 1.39 -13.18
C THR A 166 -28.00 0.62 -13.10
N SER A 167 -28.47 0.06 -14.21
CA SER A 167 -29.61 -0.86 -14.28
C SER A 167 -29.35 -2.22 -13.61
N GLY A 168 -28.11 -2.52 -13.22
CA GLY A 168 -27.71 -3.77 -12.56
C GLY A 168 -27.40 -3.67 -11.06
N LEU A 169 -27.91 -2.65 -10.36
CA LEU A 169 -27.71 -2.52 -8.90
C LEU A 169 -28.37 -3.68 -8.17
N LEU A 170 -27.60 -4.33 -7.30
CA LEU A 170 -28.02 -5.44 -6.47
C LEU A 170 -28.13 -4.96 -5.02
N CYS A 171 -29.22 -5.33 -4.37
CA CYS A 171 -29.36 -5.17 -2.93
C CYS A 171 -28.43 -6.14 -2.18
N PRO A 172 -28.13 -5.90 -0.89
CA PRO A 172 -27.27 -6.75 -0.07
C PRO A 172 -27.63 -8.24 -0.09
N TRP A 173 -28.92 -8.59 -0.21
CA TRP A 173 -29.39 -9.99 -0.22
C TRP A 173 -29.39 -10.65 -1.61
N GLN A 174 -28.98 -9.93 -2.67
CA GLN A 174 -28.95 -10.42 -4.05
C GLN A 174 -27.54 -10.78 -4.53
N VAL A 175 -26.52 -10.48 -3.74
CA VAL A 175 -25.12 -10.78 -4.05
C VAL A 175 -24.81 -12.25 -3.82
N ASN A 176 -23.77 -12.77 -4.48
CA ASN A 176 -23.38 -14.18 -4.38
C ASN A 176 -22.00 -14.31 -3.74
N VAL A 177 -21.84 -15.32 -2.89
CA VAL A 177 -20.55 -15.67 -2.27
C VAL A 177 -19.50 -15.96 -3.34
N GLY A 178 -18.28 -15.47 -3.14
CA GLY A 178 -17.14 -15.61 -4.05
C GLY A 178 -17.18 -14.70 -5.27
N LYS A 179 -18.25 -13.90 -5.46
CA LYS A 179 -18.30 -12.88 -6.52
C LYS A 179 -17.79 -11.54 -6.02
N MET A 180 -17.24 -10.77 -6.96
CA MET A 180 -16.72 -9.43 -6.74
C MET A 180 -17.74 -8.38 -7.16
N TYR A 181 -17.85 -7.34 -6.36
CA TYR A 181 -18.79 -6.25 -6.56
C TYR A 181 -18.15 -4.91 -6.23
N GLU A 182 -18.51 -3.88 -6.99
CA GLU A 182 -18.27 -2.51 -6.57
C GLU A 182 -19.31 -2.09 -5.54
N VAL A 183 -18.86 -1.43 -4.47
CA VAL A 183 -19.72 -0.90 -3.41
C VAL A 183 -20.32 0.45 -3.81
N VAL A 184 -21.65 0.54 -3.68
CA VAL A 184 -22.42 1.76 -3.90
C VAL A 184 -23.10 2.12 -2.58
N ALA A 185 -22.90 3.34 -2.10
CA ALA A 185 -23.45 3.80 -0.82
C ALA A 185 -24.58 4.82 -1.02
N THR A 186 -25.65 4.64 -0.27
CA THR A 186 -26.63 5.69 0.01
C THR A 186 -26.55 6.01 1.49
N ALA A 187 -26.19 7.27 1.81
CA ALA A 187 -25.84 7.69 3.15
C ALA A 187 -26.66 8.88 3.63
N HIS A 188 -26.93 8.92 4.94
CA HIS A 188 -27.75 9.97 5.56
C HIS A 188 -27.19 11.39 5.39
N LYS A 189 -25.89 11.54 5.09
CA LYS A 189 -25.22 12.82 4.81
C LYS A 189 -25.40 13.34 3.39
N GLY A 190 -26.34 12.78 2.63
CA GLY A 190 -26.73 13.29 1.31
C GLY A 190 -26.03 12.62 0.12
N LEU A 191 -25.36 11.49 0.34
CA LEU A 191 -24.86 10.65 -0.75
C LEU A 191 -25.96 9.72 -1.21
N TRP A 192 -26.28 9.72 -2.50
CA TRP A 192 -27.34 8.91 -3.08
C TRP A 192 -26.77 8.06 -4.19
N ARG A 193 -26.79 6.73 -4.02
CA ARG A 193 -26.20 5.77 -4.96
C ARG A 193 -24.78 6.16 -5.40
N TYR A 194 -24.00 6.64 -4.44
CA TYR A 194 -22.65 7.09 -4.66
C TYR A 194 -21.75 5.86 -4.84
N ARG A 195 -21.09 5.79 -5.99
CA ARG A 195 -20.09 4.75 -6.26
C ARG A 195 -18.85 5.02 -5.43
N ILE A 196 -18.62 4.21 -4.39
CA ILE A 196 -17.44 4.31 -3.54
C ILE A 196 -16.18 4.01 -4.36
N GLY A 197 -16.33 3.22 -5.42
CA GLY A 197 -15.24 2.77 -6.25
C GLY A 197 -14.39 1.70 -5.56
N ASP A 198 -14.83 1.10 -4.46
CA ASP A 198 -14.13 -0.04 -3.85
C ASP A 198 -14.74 -1.35 -4.35
N ILE A 199 -13.88 -2.30 -4.73
CA ILE A 199 -14.25 -3.66 -5.10
C ILE A 199 -14.09 -4.58 -3.89
N VAL A 200 -15.15 -5.32 -3.60
CA VAL A 200 -15.20 -6.30 -2.52
C VAL A 200 -15.62 -7.66 -3.04
N GLU A 201 -15.09 -8.72 -2.44
CA GLU A 201 -15.57 -10.08 -2.64
C GLU A 201 -16.54 -10.44 -1.51
N ILE A 202 -17.68 -11.06 -1.83
CA ILE A 202 -18.60 -11.57 -0.80
C ILE A 202 -18.02 -12.84 -0.20
N ALA A 203 -17.58 -12.74 1.06
CA ALA A 203 -17.08 -13.88 1.82
C ALA A 203 -18.21 -14.80 2.32
N GLY A 204 -19.37 -14.22 2.58
CA GLY A 204 -20.49 -14.91 3.18
C GLY A 204 -21.51 -13.94 3.74
N PHE A 205 -22.37 -14.45 4.61
CA PHE A 205 -23.38 -13.67 5.32
C PHE A 205 -23.32 -14.04 6.79
N ASP A 206 -23.48 -13.05 7.67
CA ASP A 206 -23.53 -13.28 9.11
C ASP A 206 -24.76 -14.16 9.44
N PRO A 207 -24.61 -15.26 10.19
CA PRO A 207 -25.71 -16.18 10.46
C PRO A 207 -26.80 -15.59 11.36
N ASN A 208 -26.54 -14.50 12.10
CA ASN A 208 -27.48 -13.90 13.03
C ASN A 208 -28.48 -12.96 12.34
N ASP A 209 -28.00 -12.17 11.37
CA ASP A 209 -28.80 -11.12 10.72
C ASP A 209 -28.74 -11.12 9.18
N GLY A 210 -27.96 -12.03 8.58
CA GLY A 210 -27.82 -12.13 7.13
C GLY A 210 -27.04 -10.98 6.50
N THR A 211 -26.35 -10.15 7.28
CA THR A 211 -25.55 -9.03 6.75
C THR A 211 -24.38 -9.57 5.93
N PRO A 212 -24.09 -9.01 4.73
CA PRO A 212 -22.93 -9.44 3.97
C PRO A 212 -21.63 -9.26 4.75
N VAL A 213 -20.82 -10.31 4.71
CA VAL A 213 -19.43 -10.31 5.15
C VAL A 213 -18.57 -10.26 3.89
N VAL A 214 -17.63 -9.34 3.83
CA VAL A 214 -16.88 -8.99 2.63
C VAL A 214 -15.38 -8.98 2.87
N ARG A 215 -14.63 -9.23 1.81
CA ARG A 215 -13.18 -8.98 1.74
C ARG A 215 -12.90 -7.81 0.84
N PHE A 216 -12.09 -6.86 1.30
CA PHE A 216 -11.64 -5.78 0.43
C PHE A 216 -10.64 -6.36 -0.59
N VAL A 217 -10.88 -6.09 -1.87
CA VAL A 217 -10.01 -6.53 -2.96
C VAL A 217 -9.10 -5.37 -3.36
N GLU A 218 -9.70 -4.31 -3.89
CA GLU A 218 -8.99 -3.14 -4.36
C GLU A 218 -9.94 -1.94 -4.50
N ARG A 219 -9.37 -0.76 -4.73
CA ARG A 219 -10.16 0.37 -5.20
C ARG A 219 -10.21 0.30 -6.74
N GLN A 220 -11.40 0.20 -7.29
CA GLN A 220 -11.69 0.33 -8.71
C GLN A 220 -11.07 1.62 -9.25
N ASN A 221 -9.96 1.45 -9.93
CA ASN A 221 -9.39 2.47 -10.76
C ASN A 221 -10.04 2.36 -12.16
N PRO A 222 -10.43 3.48 -12.80
CA PRO A 222 -11.02 3.47 -14.15
C PRO A 222 -10.20 2.71 -15.20
N LEU A 223 -8.90 2.50 -14.99
CA LEU A 223 -8.00 1.76 -15.89
C LEU A 223 -7.79 0.29 -15.52
N THR A 224 -8.44 -0.25 -14.48
CA THR A 224 -8.51 -1.71 -14.36
C THR A 224 -9.33 -2.28 -15.51
N ARG A 225 -10.30 -1.53 -16.08
CA ARG A 225 -10.98 -1.88 -17.34
C ARG A 225 -10.22 -1.38 -18.57
N LEU A 226 -9.19 -2.08 -18.98
CA LEU A 226 -8.60 -1.90 -20.31
C LEU A 226 -9.22 -2.91 -21.26
N ALA A 227 -9.66 -2.49 -22.45
CA ALA A 227 -10.01 -3.43 -23.52
C ALA A 227 -11.00 -4.55 -23.11
N GLY A 228 -11.98 -4.23 -22.26
CA GLY A 228 -12.95 -5.22 -21.76
C GLY A 228 -12.40 -6.25 -20.75
N ILE A 229 -11.14 -6.14 -20.33
CA ILE A 229 -10.54 -6.94 -19.26
C ILE A 229 -10.41 -6.12 -17.98
N MET A 230 -10.62 -6.76 -16.84
CA MET A 230 -10.35 -6.18 -15.53
C MET A 230 -8.96 -6.64 -15.06
N LEU A 231 -8.01 -5.72 -14.91
CA LEU A 231 -6.68 -5.94 -14.35
C LEU A 231 -6.58 -5.30 -12.98
N THR A 232 -6.48 -6.14 -11.96
CA THR A 232 -6.32 -5.69 -10.56
C THR A 232 -4.90 -5.20 -10.30
N GLU A 233 -4.72 -4.30 -9.33
CA GLU A 233 -3.38 -3.88 -8.89
C GLU A 233 -2.55 -5.08 -8.38
N SER A 234 -3.23 -6.07 -7.78
CA SER A 234 -2.60 -7.32 -7.33
C SER A 234 -2.06 -8.15 -8.50
N GLN A 235 -2.79 -8.26 -9.61
CA GLN A 235 -2.32 -8.94 -10.81
C GLN A 235 -1.14 -8.20 -11.44
N ILE A 236 -1.20 -6.87 -11.52
CA ILE A 236 -0.10 -6.03 -12.03
C ILE A 236 1.16 -6.22 -11.17
N THR A 237 1.00 -6.19 -9.84
CA THR A 237 2.11 -6.39 -8.89
C THR A 237 2.68 -7.80 -8.98
N SER A 238 1.82 -8.82 -8.99
CA SER A 238 2.23 -10.22 -9.09
C SER A 238 2.97 -10.49 -10.39
N ALA A 239 2.53 -9.88 -11.50
CA ALA A 239 3.15 -10.05 -12.81
C ALA A 239 4.60 -9.55 -12.84
N ILE A 240 4.89 -8.37 -12.28
CA ILE A 240 6.27 -7.86 -12.27
C ILE A 240 7.17 -8.56 -11.26
N LEU A 241 6.64 -8.89 -10.08
CA LEU A 241 7.39 -9.65 -9.07
C LEU A 241 7.74 -11.04 -9.57
N ALA A 242 6.86 -11.67 -10.36
CA ALA A 242 7.16 -12.94 -10.97
C ALA A 242 8.46 -12.87 -11.75
N VAL A 243 8.73 -11.78 -12.49
CA VAL A 243 9.84 -11.60 -13.46
C VAL A 243 11.17 -11.16 -12.83
N GLN A 244 11.26 -11.07 -11.50
CA GLN A 244 12.49 -10.65 -10.79
C GLN A 244 13.73 -11.52 -11.13
N ASP A 245 13.56 -12.81 -11.43
CA ASP A 245 14.67 -13.70 -11.83
C ASP A 245 15.30 -13.36 -13.21
N ARG A 246 14.70 -12.44 -13.97
CA ARG A 246 15.18 -11.94 -15.26
C ARG A 246 15.54 -10.46 -15.21
N LEU A 247 15.15 -9.73 -14.17
CA LEU A 247 15.44 -8.30 -14.05
C LEU A 247 16.47 -8.01 -12.97
N GLY A 248 16.57 -8.86 -11.95
CA GLY A 248 17.15 -8.52 -10.66
C GLY A 248 16.07 -8.19 -9.64
N LEU A 249 16.49 -7.93 -8.39
CA LEU A 249 15.56 -7.68 -7.30
C LEU A 249 14.87 -6.33 -7.48
N VAL A 250 13.62 -6.33 -7.94
CA VAL A 250 12.78 -5.11 -8.03
C VAL A 250 12.69 -4.43 -6.66
N SER A 251 13.20 -3.21 -6.55
CA SER A 251 13.10 -2.39 -5.33
C SER A 251 11.73 -1.73 -5.24
N GLU A 252 11.28 -1.13 -6.34
CA GLU A 252 9.99 -0.46 -6.47
C GLU A 252 9.61 -0.34 -7.94
N PHE A 253 8.31 -0.22 -8.22
CA PHE A 253 7.83 -0.04 -9.58
C PHE A 253 6.55 0.79 -9.59
N THR A 254 6.22 1.27 -10.78
CA THR A 254 4.89 1.78 -11.12
C THR A 254 4.54 1.34 -12.54
N THR A 255 3.29 1.48 -12.93
CA THR A 255 2.84 1.22 -14.29
C THR A 255 2.22 2.47 -14.88
N VAL A 256 2.41 2.65 -16.18
CA VAL A 256 1.79 3.68 -16.97
C VAL A 256 0.94 3.00 -18.02
N ILE A 257 -0.25 3.54 -18.21
CA ILE A 257 -1.17 3.10 -19.25
C ILE A 257 -1.33 4.29 -20.19
N ASP A 258 -1.03 4.09 -21.47
CA ASP A 258 -1.19 5.13 -22.48
C ASP A 258 -2.50 5.00 -23.26
N ASP A 259 -2.81 6.05 -24.03
CA ASP A 259 -4.03 6.15 -24.82
C ASP A 259 -4.10 5.12 -25.97
N THR A 260 -3.00 4.42 -26.25
CA THR A 260 -2.95 3.30 -27.19
C THR A 260 -2.98 1.94 -26.51
N ILE A 261 -3.35 1.91 -25.22
CA ILE A 261 -3.61 0.74 -24.39
C ILE A 261 -2.36 -0.15 -24.21
N TYR A 262 -1.18 0.48 -24.10
CA TYR A 262 0.02 -0.21 -23.61
C TYR A 262 0.06 -0.20 -22.08
N ILE A 263 0.43 -1.33 -21.49
CA ILE A 263 0.82 -1.42 -20.08
C ILE A 263 2.34 -1.32 -20.02
N GLY A 264 2.86 -0.16 -19.65
CA GLY A 264 4.30 0.05 -19.47
C GLY A 264 4.68 -0.03 -18.00
N TYR A 265 5.56 -0.96 -17.64
CA TYR A 265 6.19 -1.01 -16.33
C TYR A 265 7.38 -0.06 -16.28
N LEU A 266 7.46 0.73 -15.22
CA LEU A 266 8.61 1.56 -14.87
C LEU A 266 9.18 0.99 -13.58
N VAL A 267 10.38 0.44 -13.64
CA VAL A 267 10.91 -0.47 -12.63
C VAL A 267 12.27 0.01 -12.16
N GLU A 268 12.44 0.12 -10.85
CA GLU A 268 13.74 0.31 -10.21
C GLU A 268 14.19 -1.05 -9.65
N ILE A 269 15.46 -1.40 -9.86
CA ILE A 269 16.05 -2.67 -9.41
C ILE A 269 17.19 -2.42 -8.42
N GLN A 270 17.46 -3.39 -7.55
CA GLN A 270 18.64 -3.43 -6.71
C GLN A 270 19.76 -4.21 -7.40
N GLY A 271 20.92 -3.57 -7.57
CA GLY A 271 22.07 -4.17 -8.24
C GLY A 271 21.99 -4.09 -9.76
N ASP A 272 22.77 -4.93 -10.42
CA ASP A 272 22.87 -4.95 -11.87
C ASP A 272 21.72 -5.72 -12.52
N LEU A 273 21.35 -5.28 -13.73
CA LEU A 273 20.34 -5.95 -14.56
C LEU A 273 20.83 -7.35 -14.94
N ASP A 274 19.96 -8.36 -14.83
CA ASP A 274 20.31 -9.72 -15.22
C ASP A 274 20.72 -9.79 -16.71
N PRO A 275 21.74 -10.58 -17.08
CA PRO A 275 22.16 -10.73 -18.47
C PRO A 275 21.06 -11.22 -19.43
N LYS A 276 20.00 -11.86 -18.90
CA LYS A 276 18.83 -12.35 -19.66
C LYS A 276 17.62 -11.43 -19.57
N ALA A 277 17.80 -10.16 -19.22
CA ALA A 277 16.70 -9.21 -19.09
C ALA A 277 15.89 -8.99 -20.36
N ASP A 278 16.46 -9.26 -21.54
CA ASP A 278 15.70 -9.21 -22.80
C ASP A 278 14.60 -10.30 -22.88
N GLU A 279 14.65 -11.34 -22.04
CA GLU A 279 13.57 -12.34 -21.90
C GLU A 279 12.44 -11.89 -20.97
N ALA A 280 12.65 -10.83 -20.17
CA ALA A 280 11.70 -10.39 -19.15
C ALA A 280 10.30 -10.03 -19.72
N PRO A 281 10.17 -9.31 -20.85
CA PRO A 281 8.85 -8.99 -21.41
C PRO A 281 8.05 -10.23 -21.82
N ALA A 282 8.70 -11.24 -22.39
CA ALA A 282 8.04 -12.49 -22.77
C ALA A 282 7.53 -13.25 -21.52
N ARG A 283 8.32 -13.25 -20.44
CA ARG A 283 7.94 -13.87 -19.17
C ARG A 283 6.80 -13.11 -18.49
N LEU A 284 6.84 -11.77 -18.50
CA LEU A 284 5.78 -10.91 -17.99
C LEU A 284 4.45 -11.20 -18.71
N LEU A 285 4.49 -11.35 -20.03
CA LEU A 285 3.32 -11.68 -20.83
C LEU A 285 2.76 -13.07 -20.48
N ALA A 286 3.63 -14.07 -20.33
CA ALA A 286 3.22 -15.42 -19.92
C ALA A 286 2.54 -15.42 -18.54
N GLU A 287 3.04 -14.61 -17.61
CA GLU A 287 2.45 -14.47 -16.28
C GLU A 287 1.08 -13.77 -16.33
N PHE A 288 0.90 -12.76 -17.17
CA PHE A 288 -0.42 -12.16 -17.39
C PHE A 288 -1.43 -13.17 -17.95
N PHE A 289 -1.03 -14.05 -18.88
CA PHE A 289 -1.91 -15.12 -19.36
C PHE A 289 -2.30 -16.10 -18.25
N ARG A 290 -1.42 -16.33 -17.27
CA ARG A 290 -1.71 -17.18 -16.11
C ARG A 290 -2.65 -16.51 -15.11
N LEU A 291 -2.45 -15.21 -14.89
CA LEU A 291 -3.20 -14.42 -13.90
C LEU A 291 -4.58 -13.98 -14.38
N ASN A 292 -4.79 -13.86 -15.69
CA ASN A 292 -6.04 -13.38 -16.27
C ASN A 292 -6.36 -14.08 -17.59
N GLU A 293 -7.36 -14.95 -17.57
CA GLU A 293 -7.79 -15.76 -18.72
C GLU A 293 -8.19 -14.91 -19.95
N ARG A 294 -8.67 -13.69 -19.75
CA ARG A 294 -9.12 -12.80 -20.82
C ARG A 294 -7.99 -12.00 -21.45
N PHE A 295 -6.83 -11.92 -20.80
CA PHE A 295 -5.68 -11.15 -21.28
C PHE A 295 -5.21 -11.62 -22.65
N ARG A 296 -5.17 -12.95 -22.87
CA ARG A 296 -4.82 -13.54 -24.17
C ARG A 296 -5.79 -13.12 -25.26
N SER A 297 -7.09 -13.24 -25.00
CA SER A 297 -8.12 -12.84 -25.96
C SER A 297 -8.09 -11.36 -26.30
N ALA A 298 -7.79 -10.49 -25.32
CA ALA A 298 -7.67 -9.05 -25.53
C ALA A 298 -6.41 -8.67 -26.34
N LEU A 299 -5.31 -9.41 -26.18
CA LEU A 299 -4.11 -9.27 -27.00
C LEU A 299 -4.35 -9.74 -28.45
N ASP A 300 -4.94 -10.94 -28.62
CA ASP A 300 -5.19 -11.54 -29.94
C ASP A 300 -6.16 -10.70 -30.78
N SER A 301 -7.15 -10.09 -30.11
CA SER A 301 -8.11 -9.15 -30.73
C SER A 301 -7.54 -7.74 -30.96
N LYS A 302 -6.26 -7.51 -30.64
CA LYS A 302 -5.55 -6.22 -30.76
C LYS A 302 -6.17 -5.08 -29.95
N GLN A 303 -6.98 -5.40 -28.95
CA GLN A 303 -7.51 -4.40 -28.01
C GLN A 303 -6.45 -4.05 -26.94
N LEU A 304 -5.50 -4.95 -26.70
CA LEU A 304 -4.29 -4.71 -25.91
C LEU A 304 -3.04 -4.88 -26.76
N LYS A 305 -1.96 -4.27 -26.29
CA LYS A 305 -0.61 -4.50 -26.80
C LYS A 305 0.24 -5.20 -25.75
N PRO A 306 1.33 -5.88 -26.15
CA PRO A 306 2.22 -6.53 -25.19
C PRO A 306 2.75 -5.52 -24.17
N PRO A 307 2.85 -5.90 -22.88
CA PRO A 307 3.40 -5.01 -21.86
C PRO A 307 4.89 -4.76 -22.11
N THR A 308 5.37 -3.57 -21.76
CA THR A 308 6.79 -3.20 -21.83
C THR A 308 7.38 -3.03 -20.43
N ILE A 309 8.70 -3.19 -20.30
CA ILE A 309 9.42 -2.94 -19.05
C ILE A 309 10.49 -1.88 -19.31
N ARG A 310 10.47 -0.80 -18.54
CA ARG A 310 11.44 0.29 -18.59
C ARG A 310 12.18 0.36 -17.27
N ILE A 311 13.49 0.22 -17.33
CA ILE A 311 14.38 0.30 -16.17
C ILE A 311 14.68 1.75 -15.88
N LEU A 312 14.43 2.16 -14.64
CA LEU A 312 14.71 3.49 -14.12
C LEU A 312 16.09 3.53 -13.47
N LYS A 313 16.69 4.72 -13.48
CA LYS A 313 17.88 5.01 -12.69
C LYS A 313 17.61 4.76 -11.19
N THR A 314 18.57 4.13 -10.49
CA THR A 314 18.51 3.95 -9.04
C THR A 314 18.31 5.28 -8.31
N GLY A 315 17.39 5.31 -7.34
CA GLY A 315 16.99 6.49 -6.58
C GLY A 315 15.82 7.27 -7.19
N THR A 316 15.30 6.88 -8.37
CA THR A 316 14.23 7.61 -9.04
C THR A 316 12.97 7.72 -8.20
N PHE A 317 12.52 6.64 -7.54
CA PHE A 317 11.32 6.71 -6.71
C PHE A 317 11.53 7.49 -5.40
N MET A 318 12.76 7.52 -4.89
CA MET A 318 13.13 8.40 -3.77
C MET A 318 13.01 9.87 -4.17
N GLU A 319 13.57 10.24 -5.32
CA GLU A 319 13.43 11.59 -5.89
C GLU A 319 11.97 11.94 -6.17
N TYR A 320 11.17 10.98 -6.66
CA TYR A 320 9.74 11.18 -6.93
C TYR A 320 8.98 11.59 -5.67
N ARG A 321 9.22 10.88 -4.55
CA ARG A 321 8.58 11.21 -3.27
C ARG A 321 8.97 12.61 -2.82
N ARG A 322 10.25 12.99 -2.92
CA ARG A 322 10.75 14.33 -2.56
C ARG A 322 10.10 15.41 -3.42
N TRP A 323 10.11 15.24 -4.74
CA TRP A 323 9.47 16.16 -5.69
C TRP A 323 7.97 16.35 -5.41
N LYS A 324 7.25 15.26 -5.11
CA LYS A 324 5.81 15.34 -4.85
C LYS A 324 5.49 15.98 -3.49
N LEU A 325 6.33 15.74 -2.47
CA LEU A 325 6.24 16.42 -1.17
C LEU A 325 6.38 17.93 -1.32
N GLU A 326 7.38 18.39 -2.06
CA GLU A 326 7.63 19.80 -2.33
C GLU A 326 6.46 20.45 -3.08
N LYS A 327 5.89 19.75 -4.09
CA LYS A 327 4.78 20.26 -4.90
C LYS A 327 3.46 20.33 -4.13
N LEU A 328 3.16 19.34 -3.28
CA LEU A 328 1.88 19.25 -2.57
C LEU A 328 1.86 20.06 -1.27
N LYS A 329 3.00 20.40 -0.68
CA LYS A 329 3.10 21.06 0.65
C LYS A 329 2.27 20.35 1.74
N VAL A 330 2.04 19.04 1.60
CA VAL A 330 1.30 18.23 2.57
C VAL A 330 2.31 17.42 3.39
N PRO A 331 2.25 17.45 4.73
CA PRO A 331 3.04 16.55 5.56
C PRO A 331 2.50 15.12 5.44
N GLY A 332 3.35 14.15 5.08
CA GLY A 332 2.97 12.73 5.04
C GLY A 332 3.85 11.87 4.13
N GLN A 333 3.65 10.55 4.15
CA GLN A 333 4.33 9.62 3.25
C GLN A 333 3.71 9.69 1.86
N ILE A 334 4.49 10.05 0.84
CA ILE A 334 4.07 9.93 -0.55
C ILE A 334 4.23 8.48 -1.01
N LYS A 335 3.12 7.84 -1.32
CA LYS A 335 3.11 6.52 -1.95
C LYS A 335 3.34 6.63 -3.45
N VAL A 336 4.19 5.75 -3.99
CA VAL A 336 4.26 5.49 -5.43
C VAL A 336 3.05 4.62 -5.78
N PRO A 337 2.14 5.09 -6.65
CA PRO A 337 0.97 4.31 -7.00
C PRO A 337 1.38 3.14 -7.91
N VAL A 338 0.68 2.00 -7.82
CA VAL A 338 0.90 0.87 -8.73
C VAL A 338 0.64 1.28 -10.18
N VAL A 339 -0.34 2.17 -10.40
CA VAL A 339 -0.63 2.81 -11.69
C VAL A 339 -0.46 4.33 -11.55
N MET A 340 0.36 4.95 -12.39
CA MET A 340 0.65 6.38 -12.36
C MET A 340 -0.21 7.16 -13.37
N TRP A 341 -1.04 8.06 -12.84
CA TRP A 341 -2.06 8.82 -13.56
C TRP A 341 -1.66 10.25 -13.90
N ASP A 342 -0.97 10.88 -12.95
CA ASP A 342 -0.64 12.30 -13.04
C ASP A 342 0.29 12.51 -14.24
N ASN A 343 -0.19 13.19 -15.27
CA ASN A 343 0.59 13.42 -16.49
C ASN A 343 1.91 14.14 -16.18
N THR A 344 1.90 15.04 -15.19
CA THR A 344 3.14 15.70 -14.76
C THR A 344 4.15 14.69 -14.19
N ALA A 345 3.69 13.79 -13.31
CA ALA A 345 4.51 12.71 -12.75
C ALA A 345 4.99 11.74 -13.84
N ARG A 346 4.13 11.40 -14.81
CA ARG A 346 4.48 10.53 -15.94
C ARG A 346 5.61 11.14 -16.77
N GLU A 347 5.45 12.39 -17.21
CA GLU A 347 6.50 13.11 -17.94
C GLU A 347 7.79 13.20 -17.13
N TRP A 348 7.70 13.47 -15.83
CA TRP A 348 8.84 13.57 -14.93
C TRP A 348 9.61 12.24 -14.78
N ILE A 349 8.89 11.11 -14.66
CA ILE A 349 9.52 9.80 -14.47
C ILE A 349 10.07 9.23 -15.77
N PHE A 350 9.44 9.52 -16.92
CA PHE A 350 9.92 9.07 -18.23
C PHE A 350 11.30 9.63 -18.58
N GLN A 351 11.65 10.82 -18.06
CA GLN A 351 12.98 11.42 -18.25
C GLN A 351 14.11 10.66 -17.52
N ARG A 352 13.78 9.69 -16.66
CA ARG A 352 14.72 8.90 -15.85
C ARG A 352 14.81 7.43 -16.26
N VAL A 353 14.23 7.08 -17.40
CA VAL A 353 14.35 5.75 -17.99
C VAL A 353 15.75 5.58 -18.57
N GLU A 354 16.46 4.54 -18.14
CA GLU A 354 17.81 4.20 -18.62
C GLU A 354 17.76 3.17 -19.76
N ARG A 355 16.82 2.22 -19.68
CA ARG A 355 16.69 1.15 -20.68
C ARG A 355 15.23 0.74 -20.84
N GLU A 356 14.83 0.45 -22.07
CA GLU A 356 13.54 -0.17 -22.38
C GLU A 356 13.77 -1.61 -22.86
N LEU A 357 12.97 -2.54 -22.34
CA LEU A 357 12.93 -3.95 -22.67
C LEU A 357 11.58 -4.24 -23.33
N GLY A 358 11.59 -4.68 -24.59
CA GLY A 358 10.38 -4.97 -25.34
C GLY A 358 10.46 -4.62 -26.83
N TYR A 359 9.33 -4.80 -27.54
CA TYR A 359 9.25 -4.63 -28.99
C TYR A 359 9.48 -3.18 -29.41
N GLY A 360 10.61 -2.94 -30.09
CA GLY A 360 10.98 -1.66 -30.69
C GLY A 360 11.92 -0.84 -29.82
N SER A 361 13.21 -1.21 -29.81
CA SER A 361 14.29 -0.27 -29.53
C SER A 361 14.24 0.84 -30.59
N VAL A 362 13.40 1.85 -30.39
CA VAL A 362 13.43 3.08 -31.19
C VAL A 362 14.64 3.87 -30.68
N PRO A 363 15.67 4.11 -31.51
CA PRO A 363 16.77 4.97 -31.13
C PRO A 363 16.21 6.36 -30.84
N SER A 364 16.74 7.02 -29.82
CA SER A 364 16.49 8.42 -29.50
C SER A 364 16.42 9.26 -30.78
N GLU A 365 15.23 9.70 -31.19
CA GLU A 365 15.12 10.73 -32.21
C GLU A 365 15.58 12.04 -31.57
N SER A 366 16.73 12.47 -32.05
CA SER A 366 17.31 13.79 -31.89
C SER A 366 16.26 14.87 -32.14
N LYS A 367 16.06 15.72 -31.14
CA LYS A 367 15.42 17.03 -31.29
C LYS A 367 16.13 17.81 -32.41
N HIS A 368 15.37 18.23 -33.41
CA HIS A 368 15.64 19.43 -34.19
C HIS A 368 14.52 20.43 -33.99
#